data_AF-A0P2U4-F1
#
_entry.id   AF-A0P2U4-F1
#
_cell.length_a   1.000
_cell.length_b   1.000
_cell.length_c   1.000
_cell.angle_alpha   90.00
_cell.angle_beta   90.00
_cell.angle_gamma   90.00
#
_symmetry.space_group_name_H-M   'P 1'
#
loop_
_entity.id
_entity.type
_entity.pdbx_description
1 polymer ?
#
loop_
_entity_poly.entity_id
_entity_poly.type
_entity_poly.pdbx_seq_one_letter_code
_entity_poly.pdbx_strand_id
1 'polypeptide(L)'
;MRNLTDDANFFSKTIISPTEPTSNPLPTQNITGSGDFNSTTLKNKENYEAIFPFKDGSSEEARLPSPLDEDGNPIDLQTVDPQDISPELFSQNFHSAHQLELLKRFNGEIALGAGDDRIDVLEGGGGRTVLILTEITKNDLAQLSIDDQTRIVEYLSRPDVPDEVKQKLAFLWEAEVGGTVEENRAAAGERVEAAIKEIGAAESEFDESYLDQLEILQLKISKNVLFSHASIDAQIDSVKERFERMNAFEVSVKFKDDRPSGLKFSLPSSLDNGVSMTAALETLLEQEKRMVEVQKQRLNFASSGSALDLPSLVAGLQLFDNIEKEVEAAEKTIELEQNNELVRYYTVMQGILNETQKSFNGEKPEEERDVFGNKGNDPVRVGIPVAVDGDDADLTEEERTALMMFDDFFSGGNSFEGENSHPMETLNKVTRPFDDILPDESTTIDEINDDGIVFDGVFPQKTQAQWNLFSTQIADAVTVINQRTQILTNDITTLNQEGNRHFELMNNSLRRSVDMINSIARA
;
A
#
# COMPACT_ATOMS: atom_id res chain seq x y z
N MET A 1 18.61 -7.93 27.07
CA MET A 1 19.66 -7.15 26.38
C MET A 1 20.69 -8.10 25.76
N ARG A 2 20.52 -8.43 24.48
CA ARG A 2 21.58 -8.99 23.62
C ARG A 2 21.70 -8.03 22.45
N ASN A 3 22.91 -7.53 22.21
CA ASN A 3 23.23 -6.63 21.10
C ASN A 3 23.00 -7.33 19.76
N LEU A 4 22.22 -6.69 18.88
CA LEU A 4 21.83 -7.12 17.53
C LEU A 4 22.49 -6.24 16.46
N THR A 5 23.78 -5.94 16.57
CA THR A 5 24.42 -4.94 15.68
C THR A 5 25.54 -5.45 14.75
N ASP A 6 25.78 -6.76 14.62
CA ASP A 6 26.96 -7.22 13.85
C ASP A 6 26.72 -8.15 12.64
N ASP A 7 25.49 -8.48 12.25
CA ASP A 7 25.26 -9.45 11.15
C ASP A 7 24.90 -8.83 9.77
N ALA A 8 25.02 -7.51 9.59
CA ALA A 8 24.64 -6.83 8.34
C ALA A 8 25.65 -6.89 7.19
N ASN A 9 26.77 -7.64 7.30
CA ASN A 9 27.91 -7.47 6.38
C ASN A 9 28.43 -8.73 5.68
N PHE A 10 27.65 -9.82 5.63
CA PHE A 10 28.12 -11.07 5.01
C PHE A 10 28.09 -11.06 3.47
N PHE A 11 27.17 -10.32 2.82
CA PHE A 11 26.95 -10.44 1.37
C PHE A 11 27.68 -9.40 0.49
N SER A 12 28.43 -8.45 1.06
CA SER A 12 29.04 -7.34 0.29
C SER A 12 30.36 -7.66 -0.41
N LYS A 13 30.92 -8.89 -0.29
CA LYS A 13 32.31 -9.16 -0.69
C LYS A 13 32.54 -10.25 -1.74
N THR A 14 31.53 -10.71 -2.48
CA THR A 14 31.78 -11.81 -3.43
C THR A 14 30.96 -11.72 -4.71
N ILE A 15 31.09 -10.62 -5.47
CA ILE A 15 30.69 -10.62 -6.87
C ILE A 15 31.76 -9.89 -7.69
N ILE A 16 32.59 -10.67 -8.38
CA ILE A 16 33.49 -10.18 -9.42
C ILE A 16 32.64 -10.04 -10.68
N SER A 17 32.51 -8.82 -11.20
CA SER A 17 31.76 -8.52 -12.41
C SER A 17 32.33 -9.23 -13.63
N PRO A 18 31.52 -9.89 -14.47
CA PRO A 18 31.89 -10.16 -15.85
C PRO A 18 31.79 -8.87 -16.67
N THR A 19 32.71 -8.73 -17.62
CA THR A 19 32.76 -7.67 -18.64
C THR A 19 31.53 -7.68 -19.55
N GLU A 20 31.21 -6.49 -20.06
CA GLU A 20 30.06 -6.10 -20.91
C GLU A 20 29.57 -7.14 -21.92
N PRO A 21 28.24 -7.26 -22.15
CA PRO A 21 27.70 -8.03 -23.27
C PRO A 21 27.97 -7.31 -24.59
N THR A 22 28.75 -7.94 -25.47
CA THR A 22 29.01 -7.45 -26.82
C THR A 22 27.78 -7.60 -27.73
N SER A 23 27.58 -6.60 -28.59
CA SER A 23 26.52 -6.52 -29.58
C SER A 23 26.72 -7.55 -30.69
N ASN A 24 25.77 -8.47 -30.89
CA ASN A 24 25.64 -9.24 -32.13
C ASN A 24 24.16 -9.63 -32.43
N PRO A 25 23.74 -9.69 -33.72
CA PRO A 25 22.35 -9.50 -34.18
C PRO A 25 21.56 -10.79 -34.46
N LEU A 26 20.24 -10.63 -34.65
CA LEU A 26 19.25 -11.67 -34.95
C LEU A 26 19.38 -12.32 -36.34
N PRO A 27 18.80 -13.53 -36.52
CA PRO A 27 18.82 -14.27 -37.77
C PRO A 27 17.67 -13.82 -38.68
N THR A 28 18.01 -13.12 -39.75
CA THR A 28 17.57 -13.38 -41.13
C THR A 28 18.20 -12.32 -42.03
N GLN A 29 19.09 -12.76 -42.92
CA GLN A 29 19.66 -12.04 -44.07
C GLN A 29 20.31 -10.66 -43.79
N ASN A 30 21.49 -10.66 -43.14
CA ASN A 30 22.70 -9.90 -43.53
C ASN A 30 23.71 -9.91 -42.37
N ILE A 31 24.80 -10.68 -42.47
CA ILE A 31 25.93 -10.59 -41.52
C ILE A 31 27.24 -10.37 -42.27
N THR A 32 27.87 -9.24 -41.96
CA THR A 32 29.32 -9.06 -42.02
C THR A 32 29.82 -9.11 -40.57
N GLY A 33 30.87 -9.87 -40.26
CA GLY A 33 31.64 -9.71 -39.01
C GLY A 33 31.52 -10.82 -37.97
N SER A 34 32.06 -12.00 -38.28
CA SER A 34 32.57 -12.95 -37.29
C SER A 34 33.81 -12.38 -36.60
N GLY A 35 33.75 -12.16 -35.28
CA GLY A 35 34.89 -11.67 -34.52
C GLY A 35 34.88 -12.15 -33.08
N ASP A 36 35.28 -13.39 -32.85
CA ASP A 36 36.25 -13.70 -31.80
C ASP A 36 36.87 -15.09 -32.01
N PHE A 37 38.14 -15.08 -32.39
CA PHE A 37 38.95 -16.24 -32.76
C PHE A 37 39.56 -16.88 -31.51
N ASN A 38 38.80 -17.72 -30.79
CA ASN A 38 39.39 -18.64 -29.82
C ASN A 38 39.00 -20.10 -30.12
N SER A 39 40.01 -20.97 -30.19
CA SER A 39 39.95 -22.29 -30.85
C SER A 39 39.07 -23.35 -30.17
N THR A 40 38.71 -23.17 -28.90
CA THR A 40 37.80 -24.05 -28.15
C THR A 40 36.33 -23.71 -28.42
N THR A 41 36.02 -22.44 -28.68
CA THR A 41 34.67 -21.96 -29.01
C THR A 41 34.25 -22.41 -30.41
N LEU A 42 35.19 -22.55 -31.35
CA LEU A 42 34.92 -23.02 -32.71
C LEU A 42 34.43 -24.49 -32.74
N LYS A 43 35.08 -25.38 -31.97
CA LYS A 43 34.66 -26.79 -31.92
C LYS A 43 33.35 -27.00 -31.17
N ASN A 44 33.12 -26.21 -30.11
CA ASN A 44 31.83 -26.23 -29.42
C ASN A 44 30.74 -25.66 -30.32
N LYS A 45 31.01 -24.59 -31.07
CA LYS A 45 30.11 -24.03 -32.08
C LYS A 45 29.82 -25.05 -33.20
N GLU A 46 30.82 -25.68 -33.79
CA GLU A 46 30.65 -26.71 -34.82
C GLU A 46 29.85 -27.92 -34.32
N ASN A 47 30.09 -28.38 -33.08
CA ASN A 47 29.28 -29.45 -32.47
C ASN A 47 27.85 -28.99 -32.15
N TYR A 48 27.66 -27.76 -31.67
CA TYR A 48 26.35 -27.22 -31.36
C TYR A 48 25.54 -26.99 -32.65
N GLU A 49 26.15 -26.47 -33.71
CA GLU A 49 25.54 -26.30 -35.04
C GLU A 49 25.22 -27.64 -35.71
N ALA A 50 26.02 -28.68 -35.45
CA ALA A 50 25.75 -30.04 -35.93
C ALA A 50 24.60 -30.74 -35.17
N ILE A 51 24.39 -30.42 -33.89
CA ILE A 51 23.36 -31.03 -33.03
C ILE A 51 22.06 -30.21 -33.07
N PHE A 52 22.17 -28.89 -33.14
CA PHE A 52 21.09 -27.91 -33.21
C PHE A 52 21.35 -27.00 -34.42
N PRO A 53 20.92 -27.41 -35.63
CA PRO A 53 21.05 -26.54 -36.80
C PRO A 53 20.24 -25.27 -36.57
N PHE A 54 20.93 -24.17 -36.29
CA PHE A 54 20.30 -22.86 -36.16
C PHE A 54 19.63 -22.53 -37.48
N LYS A 55 18.34 -22.21 -37.43
CA LYS A 55 17.63 -21.66 -38.59
C LYS A 55 18.00 -20.19 -38.77
N ASP A 56 19.28 -19.94 -39.04
CA ASP A 56 19.89 -18.62 -39.12
C ASP A 56 19.79 -17.96 -40.50
N GLY A 57 19.31 -18.72 -41.49
CA GLY A 57 19.14 -18.27 -42.87
C GLY A 57 20.45 -18.13 -43.67
N SER A 58 21.58 -18.62 -43.16
CA SER A 58 22.89 -18.59 -43.83
C SER A 58 22.97 -19.50 -45.06
N SER A 59 22.10 -20.51 -45.13
CA SER A 59 21.91 -21.41 -46.27
C SER A 59 20.42 -21.67 -46.48
N GLU A 60 20.04 -22.21 -47.65
CA GLU A 60 18.66 -22.59 -47.97
C GLU A 60 18.13 -23.65 -46.98
N GLU A 61 19.01 -24.55 -46.51
CA GLU A 61 18.72 -25.59 -45.52
C GLU A 61 18.56 -25.01 -44.09
N ALA A 62 19.20 -23.87 -43.81
CA ALA A 62 19.10 -23.13 -42.55
C ALA A 62 18.01 -22.05 -42.56
N ARG A 63 17.19 -21.93 -43.61
CA ARG A 63 16.02 -21.06 -43.61
C ARG A 63 14.83 -21.73 -42.92
N LEU A 64 14.03 -20.92 -42.25
CA LEU A 64 12.69 -21.33 -41.86
C LEU A 64 11.87 -21.53 -43.16
N PRO A 65 11.08 -22.60 -43.25
CA PRO A 65 10.14 -22.75 -44.35
C PRO A 65 9.16 -21.58 -44.33
N SER A 66 8.75 -21.11 -45.51
CA SER A 66 7.72 -20.07 -45.63
C SER A 66 6.49 -20.43 -44.78
N PRO A 67 5.90 -19.44 -44.09
CA PRO A 67 4.64 -19.68 -43.39
C PRO A 67 3.57 -20.11 -44.41
N LEU A 68 2.63 -20.94 -43.96
CA LEU A 68 1.54 -21.42 -44.79
C LEU A 68 0.28 -20.60 -44.51
N ASP A 69 -0.53 -20.36 -45.54
CA ASP A 69 -1.87 -19.79 -45.39
C ASP A 69 -2.88 -20.82 -44.84
N GLU A 70 -4.14 -20.40 -44.67
CA GLU A 70 -5.23 -21.26 -44.17
C GLU A 70 -5.51 -22.47 -45.08
N ASP A 71 -5.16 -22.39 -46.36
CA ASP A 71 -5.31 -23.45 -47.36
C ASP A 71 -4.05 -24.34 -47.47
N GLY A 72 -2.99 -24.03 -46.72
CA GLY A 72 -1.72 -24.76 -46.71
C GLY A 72 -0.75 -24.38 -47.84
N ASN A 73 -0.98 -23.26 -48.54
CA ASN A 73 -0.06 -22.75 -49.55
C ASN A 73 1.05 -21.88 -48.92
N PRO A 74 2.28 -21.92 -49.44
CA PRO A 74 3.37 -21.09 -48.92
C PRO A 74 3.15 -19.60 -49.22
N ILE A 75 3.31 -18.78 -48.19
CA ILE A 75 3.24 -17.31 -48.25
C ILE A 75 4.65 -16.76 -48.49
N ASP A 76 4.78 -15.92 -49.52
CA ASP A 76 5.99 -15.14 -49.75
C ASP A 76 5.93 -13.81 -49.00
N LEU A 77 6.63 -13.73 -47.87
CA LEU A 77 6.68 -12.54 -47.00
C LEU A 77 7.21 -11.29 -47.70
N GLN A 78 7.98 -11.45 -48.78
CA GLN A 78 8.54 -10.34 -49.55
C GLN A 78 7.50 -9.68 -50.47
N THR A 79 6.44 -10.40 -50.85
CA THR A 79 5.45 -9.93 -51.84
C THR A 79 4.02 -9.89 -51.34
N VAL A 80 3.68 -10.62 -50.28
CA VAL A 80 2.33 -10.69 -49.69
C VAL A 80 1.76 -9.31 -49.35
N ASP A 81 0.46 -9.10 -49.58
CA ASP A 81 -0.24 -7.91 -49.11
C ASP A 81 -0.62 -8.10 -47.63
N PRO A 82 -0.36 -7.12 -46.73
CA PRO A 82 -0.85 -7.16 -45.35
C PRO A 82 -2.33 -7.47 -45.21
N GLN A 83 -3.16 -7.06 -46.17
CA GLN A 83 -4.61 -7.32 -46.14
C GLN A 83 -4.96 -8.81 -46.31
N ASP A 84 -4.06 -9.60 -46.91
CA ASP A 84 -4.23 -11.04 -47.08
C ASP A 84 -3.77 -11.84 -45.84
N ILE A 85 -3.18 -11.16 -44.85
CA ILE A 85 -2.72 -11.79 -43.60
C ILE A 85 -3.75 -11.50 -42.51
N SER A 86 -4.47 -12.53 -42.08
CA SER A 86 -5.39 -12.40 -40.96
C SER A 86 -4.63 -12.19 -39.64
N PRO A 87 -5.19 -11.44 -38.67
CA PRO A 87 -4.62 -11.28 -37.34
C PRO A 87 -4.25 -12.60 -36.66
N GLU A 88 -5.15 -13.60 -36.75
CA GLU A 88 -4.95 -14.93 -36.17
C GLU A 88 -3.80 -15.69 -36.85
N LEU A 89 -3.70 -15.63 -38.18
CA LEU A 89 -2.59 -16.21 -38.92
C LEU A 89 -1.26 -15.59 -38.49
N PHE A 90 -1.22 -14.27 -38.32
CA PHE A 90 -0.01 -13.57 -37.89
C PHE A 90 0.38 -13.91 -36.44
N SER A 91 -0.55 -13.89 -35.48
CA SER A 91 -0.20 -14.07 -34.07
C SER A 91 0.06 -15.54 -33.70
N GLN A 92 -0.71 -16.48 -34.25
CA GLN A 92 -0.65 -17.89 -33.81
C GLN A 92 0.21 -18.77 -34.71
N ASN A 93 0.25 -18.51 -36.03
CA ASN A 93 0.88 -19.43 -36.97
C ASN A 93 2.25 -18.95 -37.46
N PHE A 94 2.51 -17.64 -37.45
CA PHE A 94 3.82 -17.14 -37.85
C PHE A 94 4.84 -17.33 -36.72
N HIS A 95 6.01 -17.86 -37.09
CA HIS A 95 7.17 -17.82 -36.21
C HIS A 95 7.62 -16.36 -36.01
N SER A 96 8.18 -16.01 -34.85
CA SER A 96 8.63 -14.64 -34.54
C SER A 96 9.60 -14.05 -35.57
N ALA A 97 10.43 -14.89 -36.19
CA ALA A 97 11.30 -14.50 -37.31
C ALA A 97 10.50 -14.05 -38.55
N HIS A 98 9.40 -14.74 -38.90
CA HIS A 98 8.52 -14.35 -40.01
C HIS A 98 7.78 -13.05 -39.69
N GLN A 99 7.32 -12.89 -38.45
CA GLN A 99 6.69 -11.66 -37.97
C GLN A 99 7.65 -10.47 -38.08
N LEU A 100 8.91 -10.63 -37.65
CA LEU A 100 9.95 -9.60 -37.76
C LEU A 100 10.33 -9.28 -39.21
N GLU A 101 10.43 -10.31 -40.07
CA GLU A 101 10.71 -10.10 -41.50
C GLU A 101 9.61 -9.25 -42.16
N LEU A 102 8.35 -9.59 -41.88
CA LEU A 102 7.21 -8.82 -42.37
C LEU A 102 7.23 -7.39 -41.79
N LEU A 103 7.40 -7.22 -40.48
CA LEU A 103 7.49 -5.91 -39.84
C LEU A 103 8.55 -5.02 -40.48
N LYS A 104 9.76 -5.55 -40.72
CA LYS A 104 10.87 -4.80 -41.32
C LYS A 104 10.53 -4.30 -42.72
N ARG A 105 9.73 -5.04 -43.49
CA ARG A 105 9.22 -4.59 -44.80
C ARG A 105 8.30 -3.37 -44.67
N PHE A 106 7.57 -3.25 -43.56
CA PHE A 106 6.65 -2.15 -43.26
C PHE A 106 7.25 -1.13 -42.27
N ASN A 107 8.56 -0.90 -42.32
CA ASN A 107 9.27 0.05 -41.44
C ASN A 107 9.10 -0.22 -39.94
N GLY A 108 8.92 -1.49 -39.58
CA GLY A 108 8.81 -1.95 -38.20
C GLY A 108 7.43 -1.78 -37.59
N GLU A 109 6.38 -1.48 -38.38
CA GLU A 109 5.03 -1.26 -37.87
C GLU A 109 3.99 -1.77 -38.87
N ILE A 110 2.97 -2.47 -38.38
CA ILE A 110 1.89 -2.98 -39.25
C ILE A 110 0.57 -3.06 -38.47
N ALA A 111 -0.52 -2.71 -39.14
CA ALA A 111 -1.87 -2.92 -38.64
C ALA A 111 -2.53 -4.01 -39.50
N LEU A 112 -3.06 -5.05 -38.86
CA LEU A 112 -3.69 -6.19 -39.52
C LEU A 112 -5.16 -6.28 -39.10
N GLY A 113 -6.04 -6.59 -40.05
CA GLY A 113 -7.49 -6.69 -39.82
C GLY A 113 -8.20 -5.33 -39.68
N ALA A 114 -9.45 -5.40 -39.21
CA ALA A 114 -10.31 -4.23 -39.00
C ALA A 114 -11.31 -4.48 -37.86
N GLY A 115 -11.87 -3.42 -37.28
CA GLY A 115 -12.85 -3.52 -36.21
C GLY A 115 -12.28 -4.18 -34.95
N ASP A 116 -13.06 -5.07 -34.33
CA ASP A 116 -12.69 -5.71 -33.05
C ASP A 116 -11.52 -6.69 -33.17
N ASP A 117 -11.32 -7.26 -34.35
CA ASP A 117 -10.25 -8.24 -34.65
C ASP A 117 -8.94 -7.56 -35.08
N ARG A 118 -8.92 -6.23 -35.19
CA ARG A 118 -7.70 -5.49 -35.54
C ARG A 118 -6.62 -5.72 -34.49
N ILE A 119 -5.41 -6.02 -34.97
CA ILE A 119 -4.18 -6.01 -34.17
C ILE A 119 -3.21 -4.99 -34.74
N ASP A 120 -2.52 -4.31 -33.85
CA ASP A 120 -1.48 -3.34 -34.17
C ASP A 120 -0.16 -3.90 -33.62
N VAL A 121 0.85 -3.97 -34.49
CA VAL A 121 2.10 -4.66 -34.21
C VAL A 121 3.27 -3.74 -34.47
N LEU A 122 4.17 -3.63 -33.50
CA LEU A 122 5.38 -2.84 -33.57
C LEU A 122 6.62 -3.73 -33.45
N GLU A 123 7.70 -3.35 -34.11
CA GLU A 123 9.04 -3.87 -33.87
C GLU A 123 9.60 -3.19 -32.60
N GLY A 124 10.14 -3.96 -31.65
CA GLY A 124 10.78 -3.35 -30.49
C GLY A 124 12.10 -2.64 -30.85
N GLY A 125 12.58 -1.76 -29.97
CA GLY A 125 13.73 -0.88 -30.18
C GLY A 125 15.03 -1.60 -30.53
N GLY A 126 15.19 -2.86 -30.09
CA GLY A 126 16.32 -3.70 -30.47
C GLY A 126 16.27 -4.28 -31.89
N GLY A 127 15.14 -4.17 -32.59
CA GLY A 127 14.88 -4.80 -33.88
C GLY A 127 14.70 -6.32 -33.79
N ARG A 128 14.34 -6.81 -32.59
CA ARG A 128 14.34 -8.24 -32.24
C ARG A 128 13.08 -8.79 -31.63
N THR A 129 12.21 -7.91 -31.21
CA THR A 129 11.00 -8.24 -30.48
C THR A 129 9.83 -7.78 -31.32
N VAL A 130 8.76 -8.58 -31.27
CA VAL A 130 7.48 -8.27 -31.90
C VAL A 130 6.54 -7.87 -30.77
N LEU A 131 6.01 -6.66 -30.84
CA LEU A 131 5.11 -6.09 -29.86
C LEU A 131 3.71 -6.08 -30.45
N ILE A 132 2.92 -7.12 -30.16
CA ILE A 132 1.50 -7.17 -30.55
C ILE A 132 0.72 -6.44 -29.46
N LEU A 133 0.31 -5.20 -29.72
CA LEU A 133 -0.20 -4.30 -28.66
C LEU A 133 -1.42 -4.86 -27.92
N THR A 134 -2.30 -5.56 -28.65
CA THR A 134 -3.50 -6.18 -28.08
C THR A 134 -3.24 -7.41 -27.20
N GLU A 135 -2.05 -7.99 -27.29
CA GLU A 135 -1.65 -9.17 -26.49
C GLU A 135 -0.74 -8.80 -25.30
N ILE A 136 -0.21 -7.59 -25.28
CA ILE A 136 0.59 -7.07 -24.17
C ILE A 136 -0.32 -6.83 -22.98
N THR A 137 -0.05 -7.50 -21.86
CA THR A 137 -0.75 -7.22 -20.60
C THR A 137 -0.19 -5.97 -19.92
N LYS A 138 -0.91 -5.41 -18.96
CA LYS A 138 -0.42 -4.31 -18.10
C LYS A 138 0.94 -4.62 -17.46
N ASN A 139 1.15 -5.86 -17.04
CA ASN A 139 2.41 -6.29 -16.42
C ASN A 139 3.56 -6.37 -17.43
N ASP A 140 3.27 -6.82 -18.65
CA ASP A 140 4.27 -6.88 -19.72
C ASP A 140 4.70 -5.47 -20.14
N LEU A 141 3.72 -4.56 -20.23
CA LEU A 141 3.96 -3.16 -20.57
C LEU A 141 4.94 -2.49 -19.60
N ALA A 142 4.81 -2.77 -18.29
CA ALA A 142 5.70 -2.26 -17.26
C ALA A 142 7.12 -2.86 -17.32
N GLN A 143 7.31 -4.00 -17.97
CA GLN A 143 8.61 -4.66 -18.16
C GLN A 143 9.31 -4.27 -19.46
N LEU A 144 8.59 -3.63 -20.39
CA LEU A 144 9.17 -3.15 -21.64
C LEU A 144 10.25 -2.12 -21.37
N SER A 145 11.24 -2.08 -22.27
CA SER A 145 12.26 -1.03 -22.23
C SER A 145 11.64 0.36 -22.41
N ILE A 146 12.30 1.40 -21.90
CA ILE A 146 11.83 2.79 -22.07
C ILE A 146 11.66 3.12 -23.56
N ASP A 147 12.56 2.62 -24.41
CA ASP A 147 12.51 2.82 -25.86
C ASP A 147 11.27 2.17 -26.46
N ASP A 148 10.93 0.94 -26.06
CA ASP A 148 9.71 0.24 -26.50
C ASP A 148 8.45 0.96 -26.03
N GLN A 149 8.39 1.38 -24.76
CA GLN A 149 7.24 2.12 -24.23
C GLN A 149 7.08 3.48 -24.93
N THR A 150 8.19 4.17 -25.21
CA THR A 150 8.19 5.44 -25.97
C THR A 150 7.65 5.21 -27.37
N ARG A 151 8.09 4.15 -28.06
CA ARG A 151 7.61 3.80 -29.39
C ARG A 151 6.11 3.49 -29.41
N ILE A 152 5.61 2.81 -28.38
CA ILE A 152 4.16 2.57 -28.22
C ILE A 152 3.40 3.88 -28.07
N VAL A 153 3.87 4.81 -27.22
CA VAL A 153 3.23 6.13 -27.06
C VAL A 153 3.26 6.92 -28.37
N GLU A 154 4.42 7.01 -29.02
CA GLU A 154 4.59 7.72 -30.29
C GLU A 154 3.67 7.16 -31.38
N TYR A 155 3.50 5.84 -31.44
CA TYR A 155 2.56 5.18 -32.33
C TYR A 155 1.11 5.60 -32.03
N LEU A 156 0.70 5.55 -30.76
CA LEU A 156 -0.68 5.85 -30.34
C LEU A 156 -1.02 7.35 -30.46
N SER A 157 -0.02 8.23 -30.44
CA SER A 157 -0.21 9.66 -30.65
C SER A 157 -0.41 10.05 -32.12
N ARG A 158 -0.28 9.11 -33.06
CA ARG A 158 -0.51 9.40 -34.48
C ARG A 158 -2.00 9.56 -34.80
N PRO A 159 -2.34 10.42 -35.79
CA PRO A 159 -3.72 10.69 -36.17
C PRO A 159 -4.36 9.57 -37.01
N ASP A 160 -3.57 8.66 -37.57
CA ASP A 160 -4.03 7.52 -38.39
C ASP A 160 -4.37 6.27 -37.57
N VAL A 161 -4.00 6.24 -36.28
CA VAL A 161 -4.47 5.22 -35.34
C VAL A 161 -5.91 5.56 -34.91
N PRO A 162 -6.90 4.68 -35.12
CA PRO A 162 -8.29 4.94 -34.74
C PRO A 162 -8.45 5.13 -33.23
N ASP A 163 -9.37 6.02 -32.84
CA ASP A 163 -9.65 6.29 -31.42
C ASP A 163 -10.19 5.05 -30.70
N GLU A 164 -10.91 4.16 -31.39
CA GLU A 164 -11.39 2.90 -30.84
C GLU A 164 -10.25 1.98 -30.41
N VAL A 165 -9.14 1.96 -31.17
CA VAL A 165 -7.93 1.19 -30.83
C VAL A 165 -7.26 1.78 -29.60
N LYS A 166 -7.12 3.11 -29.55
CA LYS A 166 -6.54 3.82 -28.39
C LYS A 166 -7.33 3.55 -27.13
N GLN A 167 -8.66 3.62 -27.19
CA GLN A 167 -9.56 3.33 -26.07
C GLN A 167 -9.48 1.86 -25.63
N LYS A 168 -9.44 0.92 -26.58
CA LYS A 168 -9.30 -0.52 -26.28
C LYS A 168 -7.99 -0.80 -25.54
N LEU A 169 -6.87 -0.25 -26.02
CA LEU A 169 -5.56 -0.42 -25.38
C LEU A 169 -5.48 0.32 -24.04
N ALA A 170 -6.05 1.51 -23.93
CA ALA A 170 -6.15 2.25 -22.67
C ALA A 170 -6.90 1.45 -21.60
N PHE A 171 -8.01 0.83 -21.99
CA PHE A 171 -8.79 -0.03 -21.11
C PHE A 171 -7.99 -1.29 -20.73
N LEU A 172 -7.36 -1.97 -21.70
CA LEU A 172 -6.59 -3.19 -21.47
C LEU A 172 -5.41 -2.99 -20.53
N TRP A 173 -4.71 -1.86 -20.67
CA TRP A 173 -3.54 -1.53 -19.87
C TRP A 173 -3.86 -0.73 -18.61
N GLU A 174 -5.12 -0.30 -18.46
CA GLU A 174 -5.56 0.67 -17.45
C GLU A 174 -4.67 1.92 -17.43
N ALA A 175 -4.21 2.34 -18.60
CA ALA A 175 -3.23 3.40 -18.80
C ALA A 175 -3.84 4.53 -19.63
N GLU A 176 -3.35 5.75 -19.42
CA GLU A 176 -3.75 6.88 -20.26
C GLU A 176 -3.02 6.78 -21.60
N VAL A 177 -3.79 6.71 -22.68
CA VAL A 177 -3.29 6.54 -24.04
C VAL A 177 -3.62 7.81 -24.83
N GLY A 178 -2.70 8.77 -24.79
CA GLY A 178 -2.82 10.09 -25.39
C GLY A 178 -1.69 11.02 -24.96
N GLY A 179 -1.56 12.18 -25.61
CA GLY A 179 -0.55 13.19 -25.29
C GLY A 179 0.89 12.80 -25.66
N THR A 180 1.87 13.56 -25.15
CA THR A 180 3.29 13.19 -25.22
C THR A 180 3.75 12.44 -23.97
N VAL A 181 4.89 11.75 -24.06
CA VAL A 181 5.53 11.10 -22.91
C VAL A 181 5.76 12.08 -21.77
N GLU A 182 6.19 13.30 -22.09
CA GLU A 182 6.44 14.36 -21.12
C GLU A 182 5.16 14.84 -20.45
N GLU A 183 4.06 14.98 -21.19
CA GLU A 183 2.75 15.35 -20.64
C GLU A 183 2.25 14.30 -19.64
N ASN A 184 2.33 13.02 -20.01
CA ASN A 184 1.90 11.92 -19.13
C ASN A 184 2.76 11.81 -17.87
N ARG A 185 4.10 11.98 -18.00
CA ARG A 185 5.00 12.03 -16.84
C ARG A 185 4.74 13.24 -15.95
N ALA A 186 4.48 14.40 -16.53
CA ALA A 186 4.17 15.62 -15.78
C ALA A 186 2.87 15.45 -14.99
N ALA A 187 1.79 14.95 -15.62
CA ALA A 187 0.52 14.71 -14.94
C ALA A 187 0.64 13.69 -13.80
N ALA A 188 1.37 12.59 -14.02
CA ALA A 188 1.67 11.61 -12.98
C ALA A 188 2.52 12.20 -11.83
N GLY A 189 3.53 13.02 -12.17
CA GLY A 189 4.39 13.70 -11.20
C GLY A 189 3.64 14.73 -10.36
N GLU A 190 2.73 15.51 -10.96
CA GLU A 190 1.91 16.50 -10.26
C GLU A 190 1.02 15.86 -9.18
N ARG A 191 0.50 14.64 -9.43
CA ARG A 191 -0.28 13.89 -8.44
C ARG A 191 0.55 13.53 -7.21
N VAL A 192 1.76 13.04 -7.42
CA VAL A 192 2.68 12.70 -6.33
C VAL A 192 3.13 13.96 -5.58
N GLU A 193 3.44 15.04 -6.30
CA GLU A 193 3.81 16.33 -5.70
C GLU A 193 2.68 16.91 -4.84
N ALA A 194 1.43 16.79 -5.29
CA ALA A 194 0.26 17.20 -4.50
C ALA A 194 0.18 16.43 -3.18
N ALA A 195 0.43 15.11 -3.21
CA ALA A 195 0.47 14.28 -2.01
C ALA A 195 1.63 14.62 -1.07
N ILE A 196 2.83 14.88 -1.61
CA ILE A 196 4.00 15.35 -0.84
C ILE A 196 3.66 16.64 -0.10
N LYS A 197 3.05 17.59 -0.82
CA LYS A 197 2.65 18.88 -0.25
C LYS A 197 1.58 18.73 0.83
N GLU A 198 0.62 17.84 0.63
CA GLU A 198 -0.45 17.58 1.61
C GLU A 198 0.11 16.98 2.90
N ILE A 199 0.96 15.95 2.81
CA ILE A 199 1.61 15.33 3.97
C ILE A 199 2.52 16.35 4.68
N GLY A 200 3.36 17.09 3.93
CA GLY A 200 4.24 18.10 4.52
C GLY A 200 3.51 19.29 5.14
N ALA A 201 2.26 19.56 4.74
CA ALA A 201 1.45 20.62 5.35
C ALA A 201 0.87 20.24 6.73
N ALA A 202 0.90 18.96 7.10
CA ALA A 202 0.46 18.52 8.42
C ALA A 202 1.49 18.83 9.52
N GLU A 203 2.72 19.24 9.17
CA GLU A 203 3.80 19.59 10.10
C GLU A 203 4.11 18.48 11.13
N SER A 204 3.89 17.22 10.75
CA SER A 204 4.22 16.03 11.54
C SER A 204 5.74 15.92 11.71
N GLU A 205 6.21 15.48 12.89
CA GLU A 205 7.64 15.19 13.11
C GLU A 205 8.09 13.87 12.46
N PHE A 206 7.14 13.12 11.90
CA PHE A 206 7.34 11.76 11.42
C PHE A 206 6.94 11.56 9.96
N ASP A 207 6.78 12.65 9.21
CA ASP A 207 6.41 12.64 7.79
C ASP A 207 7.50 12.03 6.88
N GLU A 208 8.78 12.09 7.28
CA GLU A 208 9.94 11.69 6.47
C GLU A 208 9.79 10.32 5.79
N SER A 209 9.33 9.30 6.52
CA SER A 209 9.20 7.94 5.97
C SER A 209 8.10 7.83 4.91
N TYR A 210 7.08 8.69 4.96
CA TYR A 210 6.00 8.73 3.98
C TYR A 210 6.40 9.54 2.75
N LEU A 211 7.08 10.67 2.97
CA LEU A 211 7.66 11.48 1.90
C LEU A 211 8.67 10.67 1.08
N ASP A 212 9.54 9.91 1.73
CA ASP A 212 10.49 8.99 1.09
C ASP A 212 9.81 8.01 0.13
N GLN A 213 8.62 7.49 0.47
CA GLN A 213 7.89 6.56 -0.40
C GLN A 213 7.29 7.26 -1.61
N LEU A 214 6.77 8.47 -1.42
CA LEU A 214 6.29 9.30 -2.53
C LEU A 214 7.44 9.69 -3.45
N GLU A 215 8.63 9.98 -2.92
CA GLU A 215 9.83 10.21 -3.73
C GLU A 215 10.26 8.96 -4.51
N ILE A 216 10.19 7.77 -3.91
CA ILE A 216 10.44 6.51 -4.61
C ILE A 216 9.42 6.32 -5.74
N LEU A 217 8.15 6.66 -5.52
CA LEU A 217 7.12 6.62 -6.55
C LEU A 217 7.42 7.62 -7.68
N GLN A 218 7.85 8.84 -7.35
CA GLN A 218 8.28 9.84 -8.33
C GLN A 218 9.47 9.35 -9.15
N LEU A 219 10.44 8.67 -8.53
CA LEU A 219 11.57 8.06 -9.22
C LEU A 219 11.12 6.94 -10.17
N LYS A 220 10.14 6.11 -9.78
CA LYS A 220 9.52 5.11 -10.68
C LYS A 220 8.82 5.79 -11.86
N ILE A 221 8.15 6.92 -11.63
CA ILE A 221 7.51 7.71 -12.70
C ILE A 221 8.54 8.30 -13.66
N SER A 222 9.72 8.71 -13.18
CA SER A 222 10.77 9.21 -14.08
C SER A 222 11.33 8.12 -15.01
N LYS A 223 11.22 6.84 -14.62
CA LYS A 223 11.84 5.69 -15.29
C LYS A 223 10.93 4.91 -16.22
N ASN A 224 9.62 5.12 -16.18
CA ASN A 224 8.71 4.51 -17.16
C ASN A 224 8.05 5.59 -18.02
N VAL A 225 7.30 5.18 -19.03
CA VAL A 225 6.66 6.08 -19.99
C VAL A 225 5.14 5.88 -19.99
N LEU A 226 4.70 4.65 -19.78
CA LEU A 226 3.29 4.30 -19.65
C LEU A 226 2.97 3.97 -18.20
N PHE A 227 1.92 4.61 -17.67
CA PHE A 227 1.48 4.44 -16.29
C PHE A 227 -0.03 4.27 -16.22
N SER A 228 -0.44 3.51 -15.21
CA SER A 228 -1.83 3.50 -14.79
C SER A 228 -2.02 4.59 -13.73
N HIS A 229 -2.74 5.66 -14.05
CA HIS A 229 -3.08 6.71 -13.08
C HIS A 229 -3.82 6.13 -11.88
N ALA A 230 -4.75 5.20 -12.10
CA ALA A 230 -5.43 4.49 -11.01
C ALA A 230 -4.46 3.74 -10.09
N SER A 231 -3.39 3.13 -10.64
CA SER A 231 -2.37 2.46 -9.84
C SER A 231 -1.44 3.41 -9.09
N ILE A 232 -1.22 4.61 -9.62
CA ILE A 232 -0.48 5.68 -8.94
C ILE A 232 -1.34 6.23 -7.80
N ASP A 233 -2.59 6.56 -8.08
CA ASP A 233 -3.55 7.06 -7.09
C ASP A 233 -3.73 6.06 -5.95
N ALA A 234 -3.88 4.75 -6.26
CA ALA A 234 -3.97 3.72 -5.23
C ALA A 234 -2.72 3.63 -4.34
N GLN A 235 -1.52 3.83 -4.91
CA GLN A 235 -0.28 3.88 -4.11
C GLN A 235 -0.20 5.15 -3.26
N ILE A 236 -0.61 6.31 -3.81
CA ILE A 236 -0.68 7.57 -3.08
C ILE A 236 -1.66 7.46 -1.92
N ASP A 237 -2.88 7.00 -2.17
CA ASP A 237 -3.94 6.85 -1.18
C ASP A 237 -3.51 5.88 -0.07
N SER A 238 -2.82 4.79 -0.43
CA SER A 238 -2.26 3.86 0.54
C SER A 238 -1.23 4.51 1.47
N VAL A 239 -0.30 5.32 0.94
CA VAL A 239 0.67 6.08 1.75
C VAL A 239 -0.03 7.11 2.63
N LYS A 240 -1.02 7.82 2.07
CA LYS A 240 -1.80 8.82 2.79
C LYS A 240 -2.60 8.20 3.94
N GLU A 241 -3.27 7.07 3.73
CA GLU A 241 -4.03 6.40 4.79
C GLU A 241 -3.11 5.97 5.95
N ARG A 242 -1.91 5.44 5.65
CA ARG A 242 -0.93 5.11 6.69
C ARG A 242 -0.40 6.36 7.41
N PHE A 243 -0.18 7.46 6.68
CA PHE A 243 0.22 8.73 7.27
C PHE A 243 -0.86 9.29 8.18
N GLU A 244 -2.11 9.33 7.74
CA GLU A 244 -3.26 9.78 8.53
C GLU A 244 -3.42 8.97 9.81
N ARG A 245 -3.23 7.64 9.72
CA ARG A 245 -3.17 6.76 10.89
C ARG A 245 -2.10 7.19 11.87
N MET A 246 -0.85 7.26 11.44
CA MET A 246 0.27 7.63 12.29
C MET A 246 0.07 9.02 12.89
N ASN A 247 -0.34 9.99 12.08
CA ASN A 247 -0.57 11.37 12.51
C ASN A 247 -1.68 11.46 13.57
N ALA A 248 -2.74 10.65 13.48
CA ALA A 248 -3.77 10.59 14.53
C ALA A 248 -3.18 10.15 15.88
N PHE A 249 -2.25 9.19 15.89
CA PHE A 249 -1.52 8.80 17.11
C PHE A 249 -0.57 9.89 17.58
N GLU A 250 0.19 10.52 16.67
CA GLU A 250 1.10 11.60 17.00
C GLU A 250 0.38 12.76 17.68
N VAL A 251 -0.70 13.25 17.09
CA VAL A 251 -1.53 14.34 17.65
C VAL A 251 -2.04 13.94 19.03
N SER A 252 -2.54 12.71 19.17
CA SER A 252 -3.05 12.22 20.46
C SER A 252 -1.96 12.17 21.52
N VAL A 253 -0.76 11.67 21.20
CA VAL A 253 0.35 11.51 22.17
C VAL A 253 0.99 12.86 22.53
N LYS A 254 1.00 13.83 21.60
CA LYS A 254 1.61 15.15 21.81
C LYS A 254 0.72 16.14 22.57
N PHE A 255 -0.46 15.71 23.03
CA PHE A 255 -1.36 16.53 23.81
C PHE A 255 -0.61 17.34 24.87
N LYS A 256 -0.77 18.66 24.80
CA LYS A 256 -0.22 19.59 25.79
C LYS A 256 -1.32 19.99 26.74
N ASP A 257 -1.22 19.51 27.97
CA ASP A 257 -2.08 20.00 29.03
C ASP A 257 -1.62 21.39 29.49
N ASP A 258 -2.30 22.41 28.96
CA ASP A 258 -2.11 23.83 29.28
C ASP A 258 -2.79 24.24 30.60
N ARG A 259 -3.45 23.31 31.30
CA ARG A 259 -4.02 23.56 32.63
C ARG A 259 -2.91 23.83 33.67
N PRO A 260 -3.23 24.49 34.80
CA PRO A 260 -2.28 24.75 35.87
C PRO A 260 -1.58 23.46 36.34
N SER A 261 -0.30 23.54 36.75
CA SER A 261 0.55 22.38 37.06
C SER A 261 -0.02 21.37 38.06
N GLY A 262 -0.99 21.75 38.90
CA GLY A 262 -1.67 20.87 39.86
C GLY A 262 -2.91 20.16 39.31
N LEU A 263 -3.31 20.44 38.07
CA LEU A 263 -4.47 19.87 37.36
C LEU A 263 -4.03 19.21 36.03
N LYS A 264 -2.74 18.92 35.87
CA LYS A 264 -2.24 18.30 34.65
C LYS A 264 -2.56 16.82 34.67
N PHE A 265 -3.33 16.36 33.69
CA PHE A 265 -3.63 14.96 33.48
C PHE A 265 -2.77 14.43 32.35
N SER A 266 -2.15 13.28 32.56
CA SER A 266 -1.52 12.54 31.48
C SER A 266 -2.62 11.93 30.62
N LEU A 267 -2.80 12.47 29.42
CA LEU A 267 -3.60 11.91 28.32
C LEU A 267 -4.96 11.33 28.77
N PRO A 268 -5.99 12.17 28.95
CA PRO A 268 -7.28 11.71 29.43
C PRO A 268 -7.94 10.69 28.51
N SER A 269 -7.43 10.46 27.30
CA SER A 269 -7.92 9.49 26.32
C SER A 269 -7.46 8.03 26.52
N SER A 270 -6.63 7.70 27.53
CA SER A 270 -6.19 6.31 27.81
C SER A 270 -6.02 6.02 29.31
N LEU A 271 -6.23 4.75 29.72
CA LEU A 271 -6.05 4.27 31.10
C LEU A 271 -4.61 4.25 31.56
N ASP A 272 -3.69 3.95 30.65
CA ASP A 272 -2.28 3.79 31.00
C ASP A 272 -1.51 5.09 30.80
N ASN A 273 -2.20 6.23 30.87
CA ASN A 273 -1.63 7.55 30.70
C ASN A 273 -0.94 7.70 29.33
N GLY A 274 -1.48 7.00 28.32
CA GLY A 274 -1.01 7.01 26.94
C GLY A 274 0.27 6.23 26.68
N VAL A 275 0.67 5.35 27.59
CA VAL A 275 1.81 4.43 27.37
C VAL A 275 1.53 3.51 26.18
N SER A 276 0.33 2.94 26.09
CA SER A 276 -0.15 2.11 24.99
C SER A 276 -0.13 2.86 23.65
N MET A 277 -0.69 4.08 23.63
CA MET A 277 -0.72 4.93 22.43
C MET A 277 0.70 5.34 21.98
N THR A 278 1.60 5.62 22.92
CA THR A 278 3.01 5.93 22.62
C THR A 278 3.72 4.72 22.02
N ALA A 279 3.56 3.54 22.62
CA ALA A 279 4.12 2.30 22.10
C ALA A 279 3.55 1.94 20.72
N ALA A 280 2.25 2.17 20.51
CA ALA A 280 1.59 2.03 19.21
C ALA A 280 2.22 2.95 18.16
N LEU A 281 2.39 4.23 18.48
CA LEU A 281 3.06 5.20 17.60
C LEU A 281 4.48 4.75 17.24
N GLU A 282 5.29 4.38 18.24
CA GLU A 282 6.66 3.88 18.00
C GLU A 282 6.68 2.67 17.06
N THR A 283 5.73 1.75 17.23
CA THR A 283 5.63 0.55 16.39
C THR A 283 5.21 0.89 14.97
N LEU A 284 4.23 1.79 14.78
CA LEU A 284 3.85 2.29 13.46
C LEU A 284 5.04 2.92 12.72
N LEU A 285 5.84 3.73 13.43
CA LEU A 285 7.04 4.34 12.86
C LEU A 285 8.12 3.32 12.48
N GLU A 286 8.29 2.26 13.28
CA GLU A 286 9.21 1.17 12.94
C GLU A 286 8.74 0.42 11.69
N GLN A 287 7.44 0.12 11.59
CA GLN A 287 6.89 -0.56 10.43
C GLN A 287 6.99 0.28 9.16
N GLU A 288 6.75 1.58 9.23
CA GLU A 288 6.85 2.45 8.06
C GLU A 288 8.32 2.59 7.58
N LYS A 289 9.28 2.67 8.50
CA LYS A 289 10.71 2.61 8.13
C LYS A 289 11.08 1.30 7.44
N ARG A 290 10.53 0.18 7.90
CA ARG A 290 10.71 -1.13 7.26
C ARG A 290 10.08 -1.16 5.86
N MET A 291 8.91 -0.56 5.67
CA MET A 291 8.25 -0.40 4.38
C MET A 291 9.13 0.39 3.39
N VAL A 292 9.65 1.55 3.81
CA VAL A 292 10.58 2.36 2.99
C VAL A 292 11.79 1.54 2.55
N GLU A 293 12.43 0.83 3.49
CA GLU A 293 13.62 0.03 3.19
C GLU A 293 13.30 -1.07 2.18
N VAL A 294 12.16 -1.76 2.32
CA VAL A 294 11.70 -2.77 1.36
C VAL A 294 11.47 -2.15 -0.02
N GLN A 295 10.86 -0.97 -0.10
CA GLN A 295 10.67 -0.28 -1.38
C GLN A 295 12.00 0.14 -2.03
N LYS A 296 12.96 0.64 -1.24
CA LYS A 296 14.32 0.96 -1.70
C LYS A 296 15.04 -0.30 -2.20
N GLN A 297 14.97 -1.40 -1.43
CA GLN A 297 15.54 -2.68 -1.82
C GLN A 297 14.92 -3.22 -3.10
N ARG A 298 13.59 -3.17 -3.23
CA ARG A 298 12.86 -3.60 -4.43
C ARG A 298 13.26 -2.79 -5.66
N LEU A 299 13.42 -1.47 -5.51
CA LEU A 299 13.91 -0.61 -6.60
C LEU A 299 15.35 -0.96 -7.00
N ASN A 300 16.23 -1.14 -6.03
CA ASN A 300 17.63 -1.55 -6.28
C ASN A 300 17.69 -2.93 -6.94
N PHE A 301 16.85 -3.87 -6.48
CA PHE A 301 16.73 -5.21 -7.01
C PHE A 301 16.24 -5.20 -8.46
N ALA A 302 15.23 -4.40 -8.78
CA ALA A 302 14.77 -4.20 -10.15
C ALA A 302 15.87 -3.62 -11.06
N SER A 303 16.67 -2.69 -10.54
CA SER A 303 17.77 -2.08 -11.32
C SER A 303 18.98 -3.01 -11.55
N SER A 304 19.16 -4.02 -10.69
CA SER A 304 20.28 -4.98 -10.75
C SER A 304 19.89 -6.35 -11.33
N GLY A 305 18.62 -6.52 -11.73
CA GLY A 305 18.03 -7.80 -12.12
C GLY A 305 18.69 -8.51 -13.31
N SER A 306 19.46 -7.82 -14.15
CA SER A 306 20.23 -8.44 -15.25
C SER A 306 21.35 -9.37 -14.78
N ALA A 307 21.75 -9.30 -13.50
CA ALA A 307 22.77 -10.14 -12.89
C ALA A 307 22.21 -11.34 -12.11
N LEU A 308 20.89 -11.45 -11.95
CA LEU A 308 20.23 -12.48 -11.14
C LEU A 308 19.53 -13.50 -12.05
N ASP A 309 19.55 -14.77 -11.66
CA ASP A 309 18.75 -15.80 -12.32
C ASP A 309 17.26 -15.63 -11.99
N LEU A 310 16.39 -16.03 -12.92
CA LEU A 310 14.94 -15.89 -12.78
C LEU A 310 14.39 -16.44 -11.45
N PRO A 311 14.84 -17.61 -10.94
CA PRO A 311 14.39 -18.09 -9.62
C PRO A 311 14.74 -17.15 -8.47
N SER A 312 15.95 -16.58 -8.43
CA SER A 312 16.33 -15.61 -7.40
C SER A 312 15.54 -14.31 -7.52
N LEU A 313 15.25 -13.88 -8.76
CA LEU A 313 14.44 -12.70 -9.02
C LEU A 313 13.01 -12.88 -8.50
N VAL A 314 12.38 -14.02 -8.80
CA VAL A 314 11.05 -14.36 -8.30
C VAL A 314 11.04 -14.49 -6.77
N ALA A 315 12.02 -15.16 -6.17
CA ALA A 315 12.11 -15.30 -4.72
C ALA A 315 12.26 -13.94 -4.01
N GLY A 316 13.11 -13.06 -4.52
CA GLY A 316 13.34 -11.74 -3.96
C GLY A 316 12.08 -10.86 -4.01
N LEU A 317 11.42 -10.76 -5.15
CA LEU A 317 10.19 -9.97 -5.30
C LEU A 317 9.06 -10.48 -4.40
N GLN A 318 8.92 -11.80 -4.28
CA GLN A 318 7.90 -12.41 -3.40
C GLN A 318 8.23 -12.21 -1.92
N LEU A 319 9.51 -12.22 -1.54
CA LEU A 319 9.91 -11.89 -0.19
C LEU A 319 9.55 -10.44 0.17
N PHE A 320 9.79 -9.49 -0.75
CA PHE A 320 9.39 -8.10 -0.53
C PHE A 320 7.87 -7.95 -0.36
N ASP A 321 7.07 -8.57 -1.23
CA ASP A 321 5.60 -8.57 -1.13
C ASP A 321 5.11 -9.16 0.21
N ASN A 322 5.74 -10.24 0.69
CA ASN A 322 5.40 -10.82 2.00
C ASN A 322 5.75 -9.88 3.16
N ILE A 323 6.87 -9.16 3.08
CA ILE A 323 7.25 -8.19 4.12
C ILE A 323 6.29 -6.98 4.09
N GLU A 324 5.92 -6.48 2.91
CA GLU A 324 4.92 -5.41 2.74
C GLU A 324 3.59 -5.82 3.42
N LYS A 325 3.11 -7.05 3.18
CA LYS A 325 1.90 -7.60 3.83
C LYS A 325 2.03 -7.79 5.34
N GLU A 326 3.20 -8.20 5.83
CA GLU A 326 3.46 -8.34 7.26
C GLU A 326 3.38 -6.99 7.98
N VAL A 327 3.96 -5.96 7.38
CA VAL A 327 3.88 -4.57 7.86
C VAL A 327 2.42 -4.11 7.92
N GLU A 328 1.66 -4.26 6.83
CA GLU A 328 0.24 -3.86 6.80
C GLU A 328 -0.60 -4.60 7.84
N ALA A 329 -0.34 -5.91 8.03
CA ALA A 329 -1.03 -6.71 9.04
C ALA A 329 -0.68 -6.25 10.47
N ALA A 330 0.58 -5.89 10.73
CA ALA A 330 1.02 -5.37 12.03
C ALA A 330 0.36 -4.02 12.36
N GLU A 331 0.33 -3.10 11.39
CA GLU A 331 -0.32 -1.79 11.56
C GLU A 331 -1.82 -1.93 11.84
N LYS A 332 -2.53 -2.77 11.08
CA LYS A 332 -3.96 -3.06 11.33
C LYS A 332 -4.19 -3.76 12.67
N THR A 333 -3.23 -4.56 13.14
CA THR A 333 -3.32 -5.20 14.47
C THR A 333 -3.24 -4.17 15.58
N ILE A 334 -2.36 -3.17 15.45
CA ILE A 334 -2.28 -2.04 16.38
C ILE A 334 -3.61 -1.27 16.40
N GLU A 335 -4.20 -0.98 15.23
CA GLU A 335 -5.53 -0.37 15.17
C GLU A 335 -6.59 -1.22 15.88
N LEU A 336 -6.54 -2.54 15.71
CA LEU A 336 -7.50 -3.46 16.34
C LEU A 336 -7.38 -3.44 17.87
N GLU A 337 -6.14 -3.49 18.38
CA GLU A 337 -5.86 -3.42 19.81
C GLU A 337 -6.36 -2.11 20.42
N GLN A 338 -6.10 -1.00 19.74
CA GLN A 338 -6.53 0.34 20.17
C GLN A 338 -8.04 0.53 20.04
N ASN A 339 -8.70 -0.08 19.05
CA ASN A 339 -10.16 -0.10 18.98
C ASN A 339 -10.77 -0.91 20.13
N ASN A 340 -10.19 -2.05 20.49
CA ASN A 340 -10.66 -2.85 21.62
C ASN A 340 -10.50 -2.11 22.95
N GLU A 341 -9.39 -1.37 23.11
CA GLU A 341 -9.17 -0.49 24.25
C GLU A 341 -10.24 0.62 24.31
N LEU A 342 -10.52 1.28 23.18
CA LEU A 342 -11.57 2.30 23.12
C LEU A 342 -12.96 1.74 23.45
N VAL A 343 -13.33 0.57 22.91
CA VAL A 343 -14.62 -0.08 23.22
C VAL A 343 -14.76 -0.37 24.71
N ARG A 344 -13.66 -0.74 25.37
CA ARG A 344 -13.66 -0.96 26.82
C ARG A 344 -14.08 0.31 27.57
N TYR A 345 -13.56 1.49 27.17
CA TYR A 345 -13.93 2.79 27.77
C TYR A 345 -15.40 3.14 27.58
N TYR A 346 -15.91 2.99 26.36
CA TYR A 346 -17.32 3.24 26.09
C TYR A 346 -18.22 2.26 26.85
N THR A 347 -17.79 1.01 27.04
CA THR A 347 -18.55 0.00 27.78
C THR A 347 -18.63 0.32 29.27
N VAL A 348 -17.52 0.78 29.86
CA VAL A 348 -17.48 1.22 31.26
C VAL A 348 -18.41 2.41 31.46
N MET A 349 -18.31 3.42 30.59
CA MET A 349 -19.19 4.60 30.65
C MET A 349 -20.67 4.21 30.47
N GLN A 350 -20.98 3.30 29.56
CA GLN A 350 -22.33 2.75 29.40
C GLN A 350 -22.81 2.03 30.68
N GLY A 351 -21.93 1.31 31.37
CA GLY A 351 -22.19 0.70 32.67
C GLY A 351 -22.58 1.74 33.72
N ILE A 352 -21.80 2.81 33.84
CA ILE A 352 -22.07 3.93 34.75
C ILE A 352 -23.44 4.54 34.43
N LEU A 353 -23.71 4.89 33.16
CA LEU A 353 -24.99 5.47 32.75
C LEU A 353 -26.19 4.57 33.03
N ASN A 354 -26.03 3.25 32.88
CA ASN A 354 -27.09 2.30 33.21
C ASN A 354 -27.39 2.30 34.72
N GLU A 355 -26.37 2.38 35.58
CA GLU A 355 -26.57 2.51 37.02
C GLU A 355 -27.22 3.86 37.38
N THR A 356 -26.79 4.96 36.74
CA THR A 356 -27.44 6.26 36.88
C THR A 356 -28.92 6.18 36.51
N GLN A 357 -29.26 5.58 35.37
CA GLN A 357 -30.64 5.45 34.88
C GLN A 357 -31.51 4.59 35.81
N LYS A 358 -30.97 3.52 36.42
CA LYS A 358 -31.69 2.70 37.41
C LYS A 358 -32.09 3.46 38.66
N SER A 359 -31.34 4.51 39.00
CA SER A 359 -31.63 5.32 40.19
C SER A 359 -32.91 6.16 40.03
N PHE A 360 -33.31 6.51 38.79
CA PHE A 360 -34.50 7.33 38.53
C PHE A 360 -35.80 6.61 38.92
N ASN A 361 -36.72 7.36 39.53
CA ASN A 361 -38.07 6.89 39.74
C ASN A 361 -38.93 7.27 38.52
N GLY A 362 -39.47 6.27 37.82
CA GLY A 362 -40.33 6.47 36.64
C GLY A 362 -41.61 7.28 36.89
N GLU A 363 -41.99 7.50 38.16
CA GLU A 363 -43.09 8.40 38.54
C GLU A 363 -42.71 9.88 38.54
N LYS A 364 -41.42 10.21 38.46
CA LYS A 364 -40.87 11.59 38.52
C LYS A 364 -39.80 11.80 37.43
N PRO A 365 -40.21 11.93 36.15
CA PRO A 365 -39.27 12.08 35.04
C PRO A 365 -38.50 13.42 35.06
N GLU A 366 -39.05 14.44 35.70
CA GLU A 366 -38.43 15.77 35.88
C GLU A 366 -37.43 15.82 37.04
N GLU A 367 -37.20 14.69 37.71
CA GLU A 367 -36.18 14.61 38.74
C GLU A 367 -34.81 14.74 38.09
N GLU A 368 -33.90 15.47 38.74
CA GLU A 368 -32.51 15.61 38.31
C GLU A 368 -31.62 14.77 39.22
N ARG A 369 -30.62 14.12 38.62
CA ARG A 369 -29.63 13.30 39.31
C ARG A 369 -28.26 13.49 38.71
N ASP A 370 -27.24 13.36 39.56
CA ASP A 370 -25.85 13.30 39.11
C ASP A 370 -25.52 11.96 38.45
N VAL A 371 -24.28 11.82 37.98
CA VAL A 371 -23.78 10.60 37.33
C VAL A 371 -23.79 9.36 38.25
N PHE A 372 -23.82 9.54 39.56
CA PHE A 372 -23.91 8.44 40.54
C PHE A 372 -25.35 8.16 40.99
N GLY A 373 -26.32 8.91 40.46
CA GLY A 373 -27.73 8.77 40.79
C GLY A 373 -28.13 9.44 42.11
N ASN A 374 -27.32 10.29 42.70
CA ASN A 374 -27.68 11.07 43.89
C ASN A 374 -28.56 12.27 43.53
N LYS A 375 -29.23 12.84 44.55
CA LYS A 375 -30.08 14.03 44.42
C LYS A 375 -29.56 15.15 45.30
N GLY A 376 -29.84 16.39 44.89
CA GLY A 376 -29.57 17.57 45.70
C GLY A 376 -28.11 18.02 45.65
N ASN A 377 -27.83 19.19 46.22
CA ASN A 377 -26.52 19.83 46.16
C ASN A 377 -25.61 19.38 47.31
N ASP A 378 -25.77 18.14 47.79
CA ASP A 378 -24.87 17.62 48.80
C ASP A 378 -23.52 17.39 48.12
N PRO A 379 -22.44 18.03 48.59
CA PRO A 379 -21.14 17.86 47.98
C PRO A 379 -20.72 16.40 48.08
N VAL A 380 -20.35 15.81 46.95
CA VAL A 380 -19.79 14.46 46.89
C VAL A 380 -18.29 14.62 46.72
N ARG A 381 -17.53 13.96 47.59
CA ARG A 381 -16.07 13.93 47.48
C ARG A 381 -15.68 12.88 46.46
N VAL A 382 -15.17 13.31 45.32
CA VAL A 382 -14.51 12.40 44.38
C VAL A 382 -13.01 12.65 44.45
N GLY A 383 -12.31 11.65 44.98
CA GLY A 383 -10.86 11.56 44.86
C GLY A 383 -10.50 11.20 43.42
N ILE A 384 -9.72 12.07 42.77
CA ILE A 384 -8.97 11.72 41.57
C ILE A 384 -7.54 11.44 42.02
N PRO A 385 -7.20 10.17 42.33
CA PRO A 385 -5.88 9.82 42.84
C PRO A 385 -4.83 10.02 41.75
N VAL A 386 -3.75 10.71 42.11
CA VAL A 386 -2.45 10.60 41.40
C VAL A 386 -1.69 9.36 41.90
N ALA A 387 -2.07 8.83 43.06
CA ALA A 387 -1.70 7.51 43.58
C ALA A 387 -2.78 7.02 44.56
N VAL A 388 -3.03 5.72 44.55
CA VAL A 388 -4.11 4.99 45.25
C VAL A 388 -4.14 5.22 46.78
N ASP A 389 -5.23 5.80 47.30
CA ASP A 389 -6.01 5.40 48.50
C ASP A 389 -6.94 6.55 48.92
N GLY A 390 -8.21 6.52 48.49
CA GLY A 390 -9.21 7.52 48.89
C GLY A 390 -10.63 6.95 48.83
N ASP A 391 -11.29 6.88 49.98
CA ASP A 391 -12.35 5.94 50.35
C ASP A 391 -13.80 6.48 50.18
N ASP A 392 -14.04 7.55 49.40
CA ASP A 392 -15.34 8.24 49.40
C ASP A 392 -16.12 8.25 48.06
N ALA A 393 -15.64 7.53 47.04
CA ALA A 393 -16.47 7.02 45.95
C ALA A 393 -15.91 5.67 45.50
N ASP A 394 -16.71 4.60 45.57
CA ASP A 394 -16.34 3.21 45.19
C ASP A 394 -16.08 3.06 43.67
N LEU A 395 -15.39 4.00 43.04
CA LEU A 395 -15.01 3.93 41.63
C LEU A 395 -13.68 3.20 41.47
N THR A 396 -13.67 2.24 40.56
CA THR A 396 -12.44 1.68 40.03
C THR A 396 -11.65 2.75 39.27
N GLU A 397 -10.34 2.54 39.12
CA GLU A 397 -9.49 3.41 38.29
C GLU A 397 -10.03 3.51 36.85
N GLU A 398 -10.57 2.40 36.34
CA GLU A 398 -11.17 2.32 35.02
C GLU A 398 -12.43 3.18 34.87
N GLU A 399 -13.32 3.18 35.86
CA GLU A 399 -14.51 4.04 35.87
C GLU A 399 -14.15 5.51 36.01
N ARG A 400 -13.13 5.86 36.81
CA ARG A 400 -12.65 7.24 36.93
C ARG A 400 -12.11 7.77 35.61
N THR A 401 -11.25 7.01 34.94
CA THR A 401 -10.70 7.44 33.65
C THR A 401 -11.79 7.51 32.58
N ALA A 402 -12.73 6.55 32.55
CA ALA A 402 -13.88 6.64 31.66
C ALA A 402 -14.71 7.91 31.92
N LEU A 403 -14.93 8.31 33.18
CA LEU A 403 -15.62 9.58 33.47
C LEU A 403 -14.82 10.79 32.95
N MET A 404 -13.51 10.84 33.17
CA MET A 404 -12.67 11.93 32.67
C MET A 404 -12.60 12.01 31.14
N MET A 405 -12.64 10.85 30.45
CA MET A 405 -12.67 10.78 28.99
C MET A 405 -13.89 11.47 28.40
N PHE A 406 -15.03 11.36 29.06
CA PHE A 406 -16.33 11.79 28.55
C PHE A 406 -16.78 13.14 29.16
N ASP A 407 -16.05 13.64 30.15
CA ASP A 407 -16.32 14.91 30.79
C ASP A 407 -15.75 16.08 29.97
N ASP A 408 -16.61 17.06 29.65
CA ASP A 408 -16.26 18.23 28.82
C ASP A 408 -15.07 19.03 29.35
N PHE A 409 -14.94 19.15 30.67
CA PHE A 409 -13.85 19.87 31.30
C PHE A 409 -12.53 19.09 31.24
N PHE A 410 -12.56 17.79 31.58
CA PHE A 410 -11.33 16.99 31.64
C PHE A 410 -10.81 16.58 30.26
N SER A 411 -11.69 16.29 29.33
CA SER A 411 -11.34 15.93 27.95
C SER A 411 -11.29 17.14 27.01
N GLY A 412 -11.53 18.35 27.52
CA GLY A 412 -11.50 19.59 26.75
C GLY A 412 -12.48 19.58 25.56
N GLY A 413 -13.75 19.27 25.77
CA GLY A 413 -14.74 19.21 24.68
C GLY A 413 -15.01 20.56 23.98
N ASN A 414 -14.39 21.66 24.45
CA ASN A 414 -14.30 22.94 23.74
C ASN A 414 -13.10 23.09 22.79
N SER A 415 -12.09 22.21 22.83
CA SER A 415 -11.02 22.16 21.82
C SER A 415 -11.46 21.27 20.65
N PHE A 416 -12.13 21.90 19.69
CA PHE A 416 -12.77 21.26 18.53
C PHE A 416 -11.81 20.64 17.50
N GLU A 417 -10.52 20.52 17.78
CA GLU A 417 -9.50 20.11 16.80
C GLU A 417 -8.62 18.98 17.34
N GLY A 418 -9.18 17.78 17.53
CA GLY A 418 -8.44 16.50 17.55
C GLY A 418 -7.46 16.23 18.71
N GLU A 419 -7.01 17.25 19.45
CA GLU A 419 -5.90 17.18 20.41
C GLU A 419 -6.19 16.28 21.63
N ASN A 420 -7.47 16.06 21.96
CA ASN A 420 -7.88 15.27 23.14
C ASN A 420 -8.67 14.00 22.78
N SER A 421 -8.82 13.73 21.48
CA SER A 421 -9.50 12.54 21.01
C SER A 421 -8.59 11.32 21.16
N HIS A 422 -9.20 10.14 21.33
CA HIS A 422 -8.46 8.91 21.14
C HIS A 422 -8.16 8.77 19.64
N PRO A 423 -6.98 8.28 19.21
CA PRO A 423 -6.64 8.22 17.78
C PRO A 423 -7.69 7.47 16.95
N MET A 424 -8.26 6.40 17.51
CA MET A 424 -9.32 5.65 16.83
C MET A 424 -10.63 6.42 16.66
N GLU A 425 -10.93 7.42 17.48
CA GLU A 425 -12.11 8.26 17.28
C GLU A 425 -11.94 9.14 16.04
N THR A 426 -10.74 9.70 15.86
CA THR A 426 -10.36 10.44 14.65
C THR A 426 -10.41 9.52 13.41
N LEU A 427 -9.77 8.35 13.44
CA LEU A 427 -9.74 7.44 12.30
C LEU A 427 -11.10 6.86 11.93
N ASN A 428 -11.93 6.55 12.93
CA ASN A 428 -13.28 6.04 12.70
C ASN A 428 -14.31 7.14 12.42
N LYS A 429 -13.90 8.41 12.47
CA LYS A 429 -14.78 9.58 12.35
C LYS A 429 -15.94 9.51 13.35
N VAL A 430 -15.64 9.04 14.56
CA VAL A 430 -16.56 8.93 15.68
C VAL A 430 -16.34 10.13 16.58
N THR A 431 -17.38 10.93 16.78
CA THR A 431 -17.34 12.02 17.76
C THR A 431 -17.69 11.47 19.12
N ARG A 432 -16.75 11.52 20.07
CA ARG A 432 -17.03 11.22 21.48
C ARG A 432 -18.13 12.17 21.97
N PRO A 433 -19.22 11.67 22.57
CA PRO A 433 -20.17 12.56 23.21
C PRO A 433 -19.50 13.12 24.47
N PHE A 434 -19.39 14.44 24.56
CA PHE A 434 -18.92 15.13 25.75
C PHE A 434 -20.12 15.69 26.51
N ASP A 435 -20.08 15.61 27.83
CA ASP A 435 -21.05 16.27 28.69
C ASP A 435 -20.37 16.75 29.96
N ASP A 436 -20.97 17.71 30.66
CA ASP A 436 -20.52 18.15 31.97
C ASP A 436 -20.95 17.08 33.00
N ILE A 437 -20.02 16.24 33.43
CA ILE A 437 -20.27 15.04 34.24
C ILE A 437 -19.66 15.20 35.63
N LEU A 438 -18.46 15.76 35.70
CA LEU A 438 -17.68 16.02 36.91
C LEU A 438 -17.85 17.50 37.32
N PRO A 439 -17.53 17.87 38.57
CA PRO A 439 -17.74 19.24 39.03
C PRO A 439 -16.80 20.24 38.33
N ASP A 440 -17.35 21.37 37.86
CA ASP A 440 -16.62 22.48 37.22
C ASP A 440 -15.64 23.20 38.17
N GLU A 441 -14.67 23.95 37.62
CA GLU A 441 -13.60 24.74 38.29
C GLU A 441 -14.10 25.70 39.39
N SER A 442 -15.40 26.03 39.41
CA SER A 442 -16.01 26.82 40.47
C SER A 442 -16.11 26.08 41.81
N THR A 443 -15.89 24.77 41.83
CA THR A 443 -15.74 23.96 43.05
C THR A 443 -14.36 24.17 43.65
N THR A 444 -14.31 24.38 44.96
CA THR A 444 -13.05 24.55 45.67
C THR A 444 -12.25 23.27 45.55
N ILE A 445 -11.11 23.32 44.86
CA ILE A 445 -10.06 22.32 45.02
C ILE A 445 -9.64 22.41 46.48
N ASP A 446 -10.20 21.54 47.31
CA ASP A 446 -10.08 21.62 48.77
C ASP A 446 -8.63 21.35 49.19
N GLU A 447 -7.99 20.36 48.57
CA GLU A 447 -6.59 19.99 48.81
C GLU A 447 -5.95 19.39 47.54
N ILE A 448 -4.73 19.85 47.21
CA ILE A 448 -3.81 19.16 46.27
C ILE A 448 -2.69 18.59 47.13
N ASN A 449 -2.72 17.28 47.37
CA ASN A 449 -1.76 16.58 48.22
C ASN A 449 -0.94 15.60 47.38
N ASP A 450 0.11 15.03 47.97
CA ASP A 450 0.89 13.94 47.35
C ASP A 450 0.01 12.69 47.01
N ASP A 451 -1.20 12.61 47.60
CA ASP A 451 -2.18 11.54 47.42
C ASP A 451 -3.20 11.80 46.29
N GLY A 452 -3.19 12.98 45.66
CA GLY A 452 -4.05 13.32 44.52
C GLY A 452 -4.87 14.60 44.69
N ILE A 453 -5.85 14.78 43.80
CA ILE A 453 -6.77 15.92 43.79
C ILE A 453 -8.12 15.45 44.34
N VAL A 454 -8.57 16.05 45.43
CA VAL A 454 -9.92 15.81 45.96
C VAL A 454 -10.81 16.96 45.52
N PHE A 455 -11.83 16.63 44.72
CA PHE A 455 -12.88 17.56 44.37
C PHE A 455 -13.98 17.48 45.42
N ASP A 456 -14.18 18.55 46.18
CA ASP A 456 -15.33 18.73 47.06
C ASP A 456 -16.32 19.61 46.30
N GLY A 457 -17.29 18.96 45.64
CA GLY A 457 -18.08 19.61 44.60
C GLY A 457 -19.50 19.08 44.45
N VAL A 458 -20.36 19.93 43.90
CA VAL A 458 -21.72 19.54 43.51
C VAL A 458 -21.66 19.04 42.08
N PHE A 459 -21.97 17.76 41.87
CA PHE A 459 -22.00 17.17 40.55
C PHE A 459 -23.13 17.78 39.70
N PRO A 460 -22.91 17.99 38.39
CA PRO A 460 -23.96 18.40 37.47
C PRO A 460 -25.15 17.43 37.54
N GLN A 461 -26.32 17.96 37.86
CA GLN A 461 -27.55 17.16 37.89
C GLN A 461 -28.27 17.27 36.55
N LYS A 462 -28.67 16.12 36.01
CA LYS A 462 -29.38 16.04 34.73
C LYS A 462 -30.66 15.23 34.87
N THR A 463 -31.64 15.56 34.03
CA THR A 463 -32.89 14.81 33.92
C THR A 463 -32.66 13.42 33.33
N GLN A 464 -33.63 12.53 33.54
CA GLN A 464 -33.60 11.20 32.92
C GLN A 464 -33.49 11.28 31.38
N ALA A 465 -34.14 12.27 30.76
CA ALA A 465 -34.12 12.45 29.32
C ALA A 465 -32.71 12.80 28.79
N GLN A 466 -31.96 13.63 29.52
CA GLN A 466 -30.59 13.98 29.18
C GLN A 466 -29.64 12.79 29.30
N TRP A 467 -29.72 12.03 30.41
CA TRP A 467 -28.93 10.79 30.55
C TRP A 467 -29.27 9.72 29.50
N ASN A 468 -30.53 9.63 29.08
CA ASN A 468 -30.94 8.74 28.00
C ASN A 468 -30.36 9.17 26.65
N LEU A 469 -30.32 10.47 26.35
CA LEU A 469 -29.70 11.00 25.14
C LEU A 469 -28.22 10.64 25.10
N PHE A 470 -27.52 10.90 26.20
CA PHE A 470 -26.09 10.61 26.32
C PHE A 470 -25.79 9.11 26.18
N SER A 471 -26.57 8.25 26.84
CA SER A 471 -26.49 6.79 26.70
C SER A 471 -26.73 6.32 25.26
N THR A 472 -27.65 6.96 24.53
CA THR A 472 -27.90 6.65 23.11
C THR A 472 -26.69 7.00 22.26
N GLN A 473 -26.08 8.17 22.46
CA GLN A 473 -24.89 8.60 21.72
C GLN A 473 -23.69 7.66 21.95
N ILE A 474 -23.47 7.21 23.20
CA ILE A 474 -22.44 6.22 23.52
C ILE A 474 -22.73 4.88 22.82
N ALA A 475 -23.98 4.41 22.82
CA ALA A 475 -24.36 3.17 22.14
C ALA A 475 -24.15 3.23 20.62
N ASP A 476 -24.42 4.38 20.01
CA ASP A 476 -24.20 4.61 18.57
C ASP A 476 -22.70 4.57 18.26
N ALA A 477 -21.86 5.24 19.05
CA ALA A 477 -20.41 5.23 18.90
C ALA A 477 -19.82 3.80 19.06
N VAL A 478 -20.25 3.06 20.08
CA VAL A 478 -19.86 1.64 20.29
C VAL A 478 -20.21 0.79 19.07
N THR A 479 -21.37 1.04 18.46
CA THR A 479 -21.82 0.30 17.27
C THR A 479 -20.86 0.54 16.09
N VAL A 480 -20.48 1.79 15.84
CA VAL A 480 -19.53 2.14 14.76
C VAL A 480 -18.15 1.54 15.02
N ILE A 481 -17.62 1.66 16.24
CA ILE A 481 -16.30 1.12 16.58
C ILE A 481 -16.29 -0.41 16.44
N ASN A 482 -17.34 -1.10 16.91
CA ASN A 482 -17.45 -2.56 16.76
C ASN A 482 -17.53 -3.01 15.30
N GLN A 483 -18.22 -2.26 14.43
CA GLN A 483 -18.24 -2.54 12.99
C GLN A 483 -16.82 -2.42 12.40
N ARG A 484 -16.06 -1.39 12.78
CA ARG A 484 -14.66 -1.25 12.35
C ARG A 484 -13.78 -2.39 12.85
N THR A 485 -13.90 -2.77 14.12
CA THR A 485 -13.17 -3.92 14.71
C THR A 485 -13.40 -5.20 13.90
N GLN A 486 -14.62 -5.45 13.44
CA GLN A 486 -14.93 -6.60 12.58
C GLN A 486 -14.28 -6.51 11.20
N ILE A 487 -14.30 -5.32 10.58
CA ILE A 487 -13.64 -5.09 9.29
C ILE A 487 -12.13 -5.32 9.43
N LEU A 488 -11.48 -4.75 10.45
CA LEU A 488 -10.06 -4.95 10.71
C LEU A 488 -9.70 -6.41 10.95
N THR A 489 -10.52 -7.14 11.71
CA THR A 489 -10.32 -8.57 11.94
C THR A 489 -10.37 -9.37 10.62
N ASN A 490 -11.31 -9.04 9.73
CA ASN A 490 -11.42 -9.67 8.42
C ASN A 490 -10.24 -9.31 7.51
N ASP A 491 -9.81 -8.06 7.50
CA ASP A 491 -8.65 -7.59 6.72
C ASP A 491 -7.36 -8.29 7.18
N ILE A 492 -7.09 -8.32 8.49
CA ILE A 492 -5.93 -9.01 9.08
C ILE A 492 -5.96 -10.49 8.72
N THR A 493 -7.13 -11.12 8.81
CA THR A 493 -7.29 -12.53 8.44
C THR A 493 -7.00 -12.75 6.95
N THR A 494 -7.48 -11.85 6.09
CA THR A 494 -7.27 -11.91 4.64
C THR A 494 -5.79 -11.73 4.31
N LEU A 495 -5.13 -10.72 4.84
CA LEU A 495 -3.69 -10.47 4.65
C LEU A 495 -2.85 -11.68 5.08
N ASN A 496 -3.16 -12.27 6.24
CA ASN A 496 -2.47 -13.47 6.73
C ASN A 496 -2.72 -14.69 5.83
N GLN A 497 -3.95 -14.89 5.34
CA GLN A 497 -4.26 -15.99 4.42
C GLN A 497 -3.56 -15.80 3.07
N GLU A 498 -3.55 -14.58 2.54
CA GLU A 498 -2.83 -14.24 1.32
C GLU A 498 -1.35 -14.46 1.49
N GLY A 499 -0.71 -13.92 2.54
CA GLY A 499 0.71 -14.13 2.82
C GLY A 499 1.08 -15.62 2.88
N ASN A 500 0.29 -16.43 3.58
CA ASN A 500 0.49 -17.88 3.64
C ASN A 500 0.35 -18.54 2.26
N ARG A 501 -0.69 -18.17 1.49
CA ARG A 501 -0.90 -18.69 0.13
C ARG A 501 0.26 -18.30 -0.79
N HIS A 502 0.76 -17.06 -0.71
CA HIS A 502 1.90 -16.60 -1.49
C HIS A 502 3.16 -17.38 -1.14
N PHE A 503 3.40 -17.67 0.15
CA PHE A 503 4.53 -18.49 0.58
C PHE A 503 4.44 -19.94 0.08
N GLU A 504 3.24 -20.55 0.11
CA GLU A 504 3.02 -21.89 -0.45
C GLU A 504 3.22 -21.92 -1.97
N LEU A 505 2.68 -20.92 -2.68
CA LEU A 505 2.87 -20.77 -4.13
C LEU A 505 4.34 -20.54 -4.48
N MET A 506 5.08 -19.75 -3.69
CA MET A 506 6.52 -19.54 -3.83
C MET A 506 7.28 -20.86 -3.74
N ASN A 507 7.08 -21.63 -2.67
CA ASN A 507 7.78 -22.91 -2.49
C ASN A 507 7.50 -23.89 -3.63
N ASN A 508 6.24 -23.92 -4.11
CA ASN A 508 5.87 -24.74 -5.25
C ASN A 508 6.49 -24.25 -6.57
N SER A 509 6.52 -22.93 -6.79
CA SER A 509 7.12 -22.33 -8.00
C SER A 509 8.63 -22.54 -8.04
N LEU A 510 9.35 -22.26 -6.94
CA LEU A 510 10.79 -22.47 -6.83
C LEU A 510 11.17 -23.93 -7.06
N ARG A 511 10.40 -24.86 -6.49
CA ARG A 511 10.61 -26.28 -6.74
C ARG A 511 10.45 -26.64 -8.22
N ARG A 512 9.40 -26.14 -8.89
CA ARG A 512 9.17 -26.36 -10.32
C ARG A 512 10.27 -25.74 -11.17
N SER A 513 10.75 -24.54 -10.85
CA SER A 513 11.84 -23.87 -11.55
C SER A 513 13.14 -24.67 -11.43
N VAL A 514 13.45 -25.18 -10.23
CA VAL A 514 14.61 -26.06 -10.01
C VAL A 514 14.46 -27.38 -10.77
N ASP A 515 13.28 -27.99 -10.77
CA ASP A 515 13.00 -29.22 -11.52
C ASP A 515 13.14 -28.99 -13.04
N MET A 516 12.69 -27.84 -13.54
CA MET A 516 12.81 -27.44 -14.94
C MET A 516 14.28 -27.20 -15.34
N ILE A 517 15.05 -26.48 -14.51
CA ILE A 517 16.50 -26.29 -14.72
C ILE A 517 17.22 -27.63 -14.74
N ASN A 518 16.90 -28.53 -13.80
CA ASN A 518 17.47 -29.87 -13.76
C ASN A 518 17.06 -30.72 -14.98
N SER A 519 15.85 -30.55 -15.49
CA SER A 519 15.39 -31.22 -16.71
C SER A 519 16.14 -30.70 -17.93
N ILE A 520 16.30 -29.38 -18.07
CA ILE A 520 17.05 -28.76 -19.16
C ILE A 520 18.53 -29.14 -19.09
N ALA A 521 19.13 -29.16 -17.91
CA ALA A 521 20.53 -29.55 -17.74
C ALA A 521 20.81 -31.04 -17.99
N ARG A 522 19.77 -31.89 -17.98
CA ARG A 522 19.85 -33.32 -18.28
C ARG A 522 19.50 -33.68 -19.72
N ALA A 523 18.79 -32.79 -20.43
CA ALA A 523 18.49 -32.92 -21.86
C ALA A 523 19.69 -32.47 -22.69
#